data_AF-A0A534I0F6-F1
#
_entry.id   AF-A0A534I0F6-F1
#
_cell.length_a   1.000
_cell.length_b   1.000
_cell.length_c   1.000
_cell.angle_alpha   90.00
_cell.angle_beta   90.00
_cell.angle_gamma   90.00
#
_symmetry.space_group_name_H-M   'P 1'
#
loop_
_entity.id
_entity.type
_entity.pdbx_description
1 polymer ?
#
loop_
_entity_poly.entity_id
_entity_poly.type
_entity_poly.pdbx_seq_one_letter_code
_entity_poly.pdbx_strand_id
1 'polypeptide(L)' 'MVESGVVYIGKKPTMNYVLAVVTHFNSGFREVVVKARGRSISRAADVA' A
#
# COMPACT_ATOMS: atom_id res chain seq x y z
N MET A 1 14.25 1.92 14.82
CA MET A 1 12.91 2.32 14.34
C MET A 1 12.39 1.16 13.52
N VAL A 2 11.24 0.57 13.88
CA VAL A 2 10.63 -0.46 13.04
C VAL A 2 10.26 0.23 11.74
N GLU A 3 10.95 -0.13 10.66
CA GLU A 3 10.63 0.34 9.32
C GLU A 3 9.16 0.01 9.09
N SER A 4 8.31 1.03 9.01
CA SER A 4 6.88 0.85 8.81
C SER A 4 6.67 0.55 7.33
N GLY A 5 5.91 -0.48 6.98
CA GLY A 5 5.69 -0.81 5.57
C GLY A 5 4.85 0.28 4.93
N VAL A 6 5.42 1.18 4.13
CA VAL A 6 4.66 2.27 3.50
C VAL A 6 4.47 1.99 2.01
N VAL A 7 3.22 1.96 1.56
CA VAL A 7 2.86 1.78 0.14
C VAL A 7 2.26 3.07 -0.42
N TYR A 8 2.93 3.66 -1.41
CA TYR A 8 2.47 4.88 -2.09
C TYR A 8 1.62 4.55 -3.32
N ILE A 9 0.37 5.00 -3.32
CA ILE A 9 -0.58 4.78 -4.42
C ILE A 9 -0.46 5.89 -5.46
N GLY A 10 -0.36 5.47 -6.72
CA GLY A 10 -0.21 6.34 -7.88
C GLY A 10 -1.01 5.82 -9.06
N LYS A 11 -0.36 5.73 -10.23
CA LYS A 11 -1.02 5.39 -11.51
C LYS A 11 -1.00 3.90 -11.89
N LYS A 12 -0.23 3.05 -11.19
CA LYS A 12 -0.16 1.60 -11.52
C LYS A 12 -1.54 0.91 -11.32
N PRO A 13 -1.78 -0.24 -11.94
CA PRO A 13 -2.98 -1.05 -11.68
C PRO A 13 -3.12 -1.40 -10.20
N THR A 14 -4.36 -1.48 -9.71
CA THR A 14 -4.70 -1.72 -8.31
C THR A 14 -4.01 -2.98 -7.75
N MET A 15 -4.01 -4.08 -8.50
CA MET A 15 -3.41 -5.36 -8.09
C MET A 15 -1.92 -5.27 -7.77
N ASN A 16 -1.17 -4.37 -8.42
CA ASN A 16 0.26 -4.21 -8.13
C ASN A 16 0.47 -3.65 -6.71
N TYR A 17 -0.44 -2.81 -6.23
CA TYR A 17 -0.39 -2.26 -4.88
C TYR A 17 -0.85 -3.29 -3.84
N VAL A 18 -1.89 -4.06 -4.16
CA VAL A 18 -2.33 -5.19 -3.30
C VAL A 18 -1.19 -6.19 -3.12
N LEU A 19 -0.51 -6.58 -4.19
CA LEU A 19 0.66 -7.46 -4.11
C LEU A 19 1.77 -6.89 -3.24
N ALA A 20 2.03 -5.58 -3.31
CA ALA A 20 3.02 -4.93 -2.47
C ALA A 20 2.63 -4.99 -0.97
N VAL A 21 1.36 -4.75 -0.65
CA VAL A 21 0.83 -4.85 0.73
C VAL A 21 0.96 -6.28 1.25
N VAL A 22 0.54 -7.28 0.48
CA VAL A 22 0.66 -8.71 0.86
C VAL A 22 2.12 -9.11 1.06
N THR A 23 3.02 -8.65 0.17
CA THR A 23 4.46 -8.91 0.32
C THR A 23 5.02 -8.34 1.62
N HIS A 24 4.58 -7.15 2.04
CA HIS A 24 4.99 -6.58 3.33
C HIS A 24 4.50 -7.43 4.50
N PHE A 25 3.24 -7.83 4.52
CA PHE A 25 2.74 -8.71 5.58
C PHE A 25 3.48 -10.05 5.62
N ASN A 26 3.75 -10.65 4.46
CA ASN A 26 4.54 -11.88 4.36
C ASN A 26 6.00 -11.70 4.81
N SER A 27 6.53 -10.48 4.74
CA SER A 27 7.87 -10.13 5.22
C SER A 27 7.93 -9.84 6.72
N GLY A 28 6.82 -10.03 7.45
CA GLY A 28 6.76 -9.89 8.91
C GLY A 28 6.35 -8.51 9.43
N PHE A 29 5.88 -7.62 8.55
CA PHE A 29 5.34 -6.33 8.97
C PHE A 29 3.97 -6.54 9.64
N ARG A 30 3.77 -5.98 10.82
CA ARG A 30 2.47 -6.03 11.53
C ARG A 30 1.50 -4.96 11.06
N GLU A 31 2.03 -3.90 10.46
CA GLU A 31 1.28 -2.74 10.01
C GLU A 31 1.85 -2.26 8.67
N VAL A 32 0.94 -1.93 7.75
CA VAL A 32 1.26 -1.36 6.45
C VAL A 32 0.46 -0.07 6.27
N VAL A 33 1.15 1.04 6.03
CA VAL A 33 0.56 2.36 5.84
C VAL A 33 0.41 2.65 4.35
N VAL A 34 -0.83 2.76 3.89
CA VAL A 34 -1.14 3.13 2.51
C VAL A 34 -1.26 4.66 2.42
N LYS A 35 -0.43 5.29 1.58
CA LYS A 35 -0.44 6.74 1.37
C LYS A 35 -0.83 7.09 -0.06
N ALA A 36 -1.72 8.06 -0.21
CA ALA A 36 -2.18 8.55 -1.51
C ALA A 36 -2.49 10.04 -1.47
N ARG A 37 -2.61 10.67 -2.64
CA ARG A 37 -3.01 12.08 -2.76
C ARG A 37 -3.86 12.31 -4.00
N GLY A 38 -4.74 13.31 -3.93
CA GLY A 38 -5.63 13.71 -5.03
C GLY A 38 -6.48 12.55 -5.52
N ARG A 39 -6.62 12.41 -6.85
CA ARG A 39 -7.44 11.36 -7.48
C ARG A 39 -7.00 9.93 -7.14
N SER A 40 -5.76 9.72 -6.70
CA SER A 40 -5.28 8.38 -6.30
C SER A 40 -5.82 7.93 -4.93
N ILE A 41 -6.50 8.79 -4.16
CA ILE A 41 -7.10 8.41 -2.87
C ILE A 41 -8.20 7.36 -3.05
N SER A 42 -9.07 7.50 -4.05
CA SER A 42 -10.11 6.50 -4.32
C SER A 42 -9.50 5.12 -4.60
N ARG A 43 -8.41 5.09 -5.36
CA ARG A 43 -7.66 3.85 -5.62
C ARG A 43 -7.01 3.28 -4.37
N ALA A 44 -6.60 4.13 -3.42
CA ALA A 44 -6.05 3.68 -2.16
C ALA A 44 -7.11 3.01 -1.28
N ALA A 45 -8.34 3.50 -1.32
CA ALA A 45 -9.47 2.83 -0.68
C ALA A 45 -9.76 1.46 -1.32
N ASP A 46 -9.59 1.31 -2.63
CA ASP A 46 -9.75 0.00 -3.30
C ASP A 46 -8.63 -1.01 -2.94
N VAL A 47 -7.50 -0.54 -2.40
CA VAL A 47 -6.33 -1.37 -2.04
C VAL A 47 -6.33 -1.79 -0.57
N ALA A 48 -6.99 -1.01 0.30
CA ALA A 48 -7.04 -1.22 1.76
C ALA A 48 -8.26 -2.06 2.16
#